data_AF-A0A960EIL6-F1
#
_entry.id   AF-A0A960EIL6-F1
#
_cell.length_a   1.000
_cell.length_b   1.000
_cell.length_c   1.000
_cell.angle_alpha   90.00
_cell.angle_beta   90.00
_cell.angle_gamma   90.00
#
_symmetry.space_group_name_H-M   'P 1'
#
loop_
_entity.id
_entity.type
_entity.pdbx_description
1 polymer ?
#
loop_
_entity_poly.entity_id
_entity_poly.type
_entity_poly.pdbx_seq_one_letter_code
_entity_poly.pdbx_strand_id
1 'polypeptide(L)'
;MKIQAHGIETDLPEGWEARISLRPTPTGANEAIGNAGEVPNPTVHLANFALPEQRGDFGSGAVDVMGPDNVLLVLFEYGPEAAGTAL
;
A
#
# COMPACT_ATOMS: atom_id res chain seq x y z
N MET A 1 -9.55 -5.42 -16.25
CA MET A 1 -9.02 -6.64 -15.56
C MET A 1 -9.45 -6.57 -14.11
N LYS A 2 -9.90 -7.65 -13.47
CA LYS A 2 -10.31 -7.61 -12.06
C LYS A 2 -9.17 -8.07 -11.15
N ILE A 3 -8.93 -7.36 -10.04
CA ILE A 3 -8.03 -7.79 -8.96
C ILE A 3 -8.83 -7.99 -7.69
N GLN A 4 -8.51 -9.05 -6.94
CA GLN A 4 -9.17 -9.36 -5.68
C GLN A 4 -8.20 -10.02 -4.70
N ALA A 5 -8.19 -9.57 -3.45
CA ALA A 5 -7.52 -10.22 -2.34
C ALA A 5 -8.02 -9.62 -1.01
N HIS A 6 -7.96 -10.40 0.08
CA HIS A 6 -8.28 -9.93 1.43
C HIS A 6 -9.64 -9.21 1.59
N GLY A 7 -10.64 -9.61 0.81
CA GLY A 7 -11.97 -8.97 0.84
C GLY A 7 -12.07 -7.64 0.07
N ILE A 8 -10.99 -7.21 -0.59
CA ILE A 8 -10.95 -6.02 -1.44
C ILE A 8 -10.99 -6.47 -2.90
N GLU A 9 -11.80 -5.79 -3.70
CA GLU A 9 -12.00 -6.06 -5.11
C GLU A 9 -12.11 -4.74 -5.89
N THR A 10 -11.52 -4.70 -7.09
CA THR A 10 -11.76 -3.61 -8.05
C THR A 10 -11.52 -4.04 -9.49
N ASP A 11 -12.15 -3.33 -10.42
CA ASP A 11 -11.87 -3.40 -11.85
C ASP A 11 -10.78 -2.38 -12.22
N LEU A 12 -9.78 -2.86 -12.97
CA LEU A 12 -8.67 -2.06 -13.47
C LEU A 12 -8.93 -1.61 -14.90
N PRO A 13 -8.81 -0.29 -15.16
CA PRO A 13 -8.76 0.25 -16.51
C PRO A 13 -7.57 -0.29 -17.30
N GLU A 14 -7.62 -0.15 -18.62
CA GLU A 14 -6.48 -0.46 -19.47
C GLU A 14 -5.27 0.41 -19.12
N GLY A 15 -4.07 -0.18 -19.11
CA GLY A 15 -2.83 0.51 -18.76
C GLY A 15 -2.59 0.71 -17.27
N TRP A 16 -3.48 0.24 -16.39
CA TRP A 16 -3.30 0.30 -14.95
C TRP A 16 -2.64 -0.97 -14.39
N GLU A 17 -1.70 -0.78 -13.46
CA GLU A 17 -1.18 -1.83 -12.60
C GLU A 17 -1.83 -1.73 -11.21
N ALA A 18 -2.02 -2.88 -10.57
CA ALA A 18 -2.50 -2.94 -9.20
C ALA A 18 -1.81 -4.04 -8.42
N ARG A 19 -1.63 -3.80 -7.12
CA ARG A 19 -1.15 -4.79 -6.16
C ARG A 19 -1.93 -4.65 -4.86
N ILE A 20 -2.43 -5.77 -4.35
CA ILE A 20 -2.99 -5.89 -3.01
C ILE A 20 -2.01 -6.76 -2.22
N SER A 21 -1.44 -6.22 -1.14
CA SER A 21 -0.40 -6.88 -0.37
C SER A 21 -0.65 -6.76 1.12
N LEU A 22 -0.23 -7.77 1.88
CA LEU A 22 -0.15 -7.73 3.33
C LEU A 22 1.30 -7.53 3.73
N ARG A 23 1.61 -6.48 4.49
CA ARG A 23 2.96 -6.28 5.03
C ARG A 23 3.28 -7.33 6.12
N PRO A 24 4.55 -7.66 6.33
CA PRO A 24 4.95 -8.48 7.47
C PRO A 24 4.54 -7.83 8.79
N THR A 25 4.20 -8.63 9.80
CA THR A 25 3.93 -8.12 11.15
C THR A 25 5.14 -7.35 11.69
N PRO A 26 4.97 -6.08 12.09
CA PRO A 26 6.05 -5.33 12.71
C PRO A 26 6.46 -5.95 14.05
N THR A 27 7.76 -5.93 14.28
CA THR A 27 8.49 -6.44 15.44
C THR A 27 9.49 -5.35 15.84
N GLY A 28 10.12 -5.48 17.01
CA GLY A 28 11.17 -4.53 17.41
C GLY A 28 12.40 -4.50 16.46
N ALA A 29 12.53 -5.48 15.54
CA ALA A 29 13.62 -5.51 14.57
C ALA A 29 13.31 -4.74 13.26
N ASN A 30 12.07 -4.32 13.03
CA ASN A 30 11.62 -3.69 11.80
C ASN A 30 10.61 -2.55 12.07
N GLU A 31 10.95 -1.68 13.03
CA GLU A 31 10.13 -0.50 13.38
C GLU A 31 9.88 0.46 12.21
N ALA A 32 10.74 0.43 11.19
CA ALA A 32 10.59 1.24 9.97
C ALA A 32 9.32 0.90 9.15
N ILE A 33 8.69 -0.26 9.39
CA ILE A 33 7.47 -0.68 8.69
C ILE A 33 6.22 -0.62 9.57
N GLY A 34 6.32 -0.12 10.81
CA GLY A 34 5.21 -0.04 11.77
C GLY A 34 5.63 -0.26 13.22
N ASN A 35 4.69 -0.08 14.15
CA ASN A 35 4.95 -0.24 15.57
C ASN A 35 4.90 -1.72 15.98
N ALA A 36 5.81 -2.16 16.86
CA ALA A 36 5.80 -3.54 17.33
C ALA A 36 4.46 -3.89 18.00
N GLY A 37 3.84 -4.99 17.55
CA GLY A 37 2.53 -5.43 18.02
C GLY A 37 1.34 -4.85 17.23
N GLU A 38 1.60 -3.99 16.24
CA GLU A 38 0.60 -3.56 15.26
C GLU A 38 0.15 -4.76 14.41
N VAL A 39 -1.15 -4.81 14.10
CA VAL A 39 -1.73 -5.83 13.23
C VAL A 39 -1.74 -5.31 11.79
N PRO A 40 -1.00 -5.94 10.85
CA PRO A 40 -1.04 -5.53 9.45
C PRO A 40 -2.44 -5.65 8.84
N ASN A 41 -2.89 -4.58 8.20
CA ASN A 41 -4.02 -4.59 7.29
C ASN A 41 -3.51 -4.64 5.83
N PRO A 42 -4.32 -5.15 4.88
CA PRO A 42 -3.98 -5.13 3.47
C PRO A 42 -3.80 -3.69 2.95
N THR A 43 -2.74 -3.45 2.17
CA THR A 43 -2.50 -2.21 1.44
C THR A 43 -2.82 -2.44 -0.04
N VAL A 44 -3.51 -1.49 -0.66
CA VAL A 44 -3.75 -1.47 -2.12
C VAL A 44 -2.95 -0.36 -2.76
N HIS A 45 -2.20 -0.68 -3.81
CA HIS A 45 -1.62 0.29 -4.73
C HIS A 45 -2.27 0.11 -6.10
N LEU A 46 -2.82 1.19 -6.67
CA LEU A 46 -3.29 1.25 -8.05
C LEU A 46 -2.57 2.39 -8.77
N ALA A 47 -2.07 2.15 -9.97
CA ALA A 47 -1.34 3.16 -10.73
C ALA A 47 -1.62 3.05 -12.21
N ASN A 48 -1.65 4.18 -12.92
CA ASN A 48 -1.70 4.22 -14.39
C ASN A 48 -0.30 4.07 -15.04
N PHE A 49 0.64 3.47 -14.30
CA PHE A 49 2.03 3.22 -14.68
C PHE A 49 2.54 1.97 -13.97
N ALA A 50 3.71 1.47 -14.38
CA ALA A 50 4.30 0.28 -13.78
C ALA A 50 4.73 0.54 -12.32
N LEU A 51 4.26 -0.28 -11.39
CA LEU A 51 4.60 -0.15 -9.97
C LEU A 51 5.98 -0.75 -9.71
N PRO A 52 6.90 -0.01 -9.04
CA PRO A 52 8.15 -0.57 -8.57
C PRO A 52 7.95 -1.74 -7.61
N GLU A 53 8.84 -2.73 -7.67
CA GLU A 53 8.77 -3.92 -6.80
C GLU A 53 8.87 -3.54 -5.33
N GLN A 54 9.82 -2.65 -5.00
CA GLN A 54 9.98 -2.05 -3.68
C GLN A 54 9.30 -0.69 -3.65
N ARG A 55 8.34 -0.53 -2.73
CA ARG A 55 7.65 0.72 -2.45
C ARG A 55 7.14 0.72 -1.02
N GLY A 56 7.08 1.89 -0.39
CA GLY A 56 6.45 2.04 0.92
C GLY A 56 4.92 2.01 0.81
N ASP A 57 4.25 1.83 1.94
CA ASP A 57 2.79 1.74 1.99
C ASP A 57 2.12 2.97 1.36
N PHE A 58 2.64 4.17 1.63
CA PHE A 58 2.15 5.43 1.05
C PHE A 58 2.72 5.79 -0.33
N GLY A 59 3.46 4.88 -0.96
CA GLY A 59 3.96 5.05 -2.33
C GLY A 59 5.36 5.61 -2.48
N SER A 60 6.18 5.69 -1.41
CA SER A 60 7.61 5.97 -1.57
C SER A 60 8.25 4.96 -2.55
N GLY A 61 9.20 5.38 -3.37
CA GLY A 61 9.69 4.59 -4.51
C GLY A 61 8.80 4.69 -5.76
N ALA A 62 7.47 4.63 -5.62
CA ALA A 62 6.55 4.83 -6.75
C ALA A 62 6.46 6.30 -7.14
N VAL A 63 6.33 7.22 -6.18
CA VAL A 63 6.27 8.67 -6.43
C VAL A 63 7.56 9.22 -7.05
N ASP A 64 8.69 8.58 -6.79
CA ASP A 64 10.01 9.01 -7.29
C ASP A 64 10.17 8.80 -8.80
N VAL A 65 9.34 7.94 -9.39
CA VAL A 65 9.37 7.61 -10.83
C VAL A 65 8.14 8.13 -11.58
N MET A 66 7.24 8.87 -10.91
CA MET A 66 6.04 9.39 -11.53
C MET A 66 6.37 10.49 -12.56
N GLY A 67 5.84 10.32 -13.77
CA GLY A 67 5.74 11.37 -14.77
C GLY A 67 4.58 12.34 -14.51
N PRO A 68 4.46 13.41 -15.31
CA PRO A 68 3.46 14.47 -15.11
C PRO A 68 2.01 13.99 -15.22
N ASP A 69 1.76 12.92 -15.97
CA ASP A 69 0.42 12.34 -16.16
C ASP A 69 0.17 11.10 -15.30
N ASN A 70 1.12 10.75 -14.42
CA ASN A 70 0.99 9.58 -13.57
C ASN A 70 0.14 9.86 -12.35
N VAL A 71 -0.62 8.84 -11.95
CA VAL A 71 -1.49 8.85 -10.80
C VAL A 71 -1.26 7.56 -10.03
N LEU A 72 -1.10 7.70 -8.71
CA LEU A 72 -1.04 6.62 -7.74
C LEU A 72 -2.20 6.78 -6.76
N LEU A 73 -2.98 5.71 -6.56
CA LEU A 73 -3.97 5.59 -5.49
C LEU A 73 -3.45 4.58 -4.48
N VAL A 74 -3.56 4.94 -3.21
CA VAL A 74 -3.23 4.08 -2.07
C VAL A 74 -4.47 3.93 -1.18
N LEU A 75 -4.86 2.69 -0.91
CA LEU A 75 -5.78 2.37 0.19
C LEU A 75 -4.98 1.71 1.31
N PHE A 76 -4.99 2.33 2.47
CA PHE A 76 -4.29 1.87 3.67
C PHE A 76 -5.19 2.06 4.88
N GLU A 77 -5.11 1.14 5.84
CA GLU A 77 -5.90 1.18 7.08
C GLU A 77 -4.97 1.03 8.30
N TYR A 78 -5.08 1.98 9.22
CA TYR A 78 -4.47 1.87 10.54
C TYR A 78 -5.35 1.02 11.45
N GLY A 79 -4.72 0.17 12.26
CA GLY A 79 -5.43 -0.62 13.25
C GLY A 79 -5.95 0.21 14.44
N PRO A 80 -6.88 -0.33 15.25
CA PRO A 80 -7.41 0.33 16.45
C PRO A 80 -6.34 0.81 17.45
N GLU A 81 -5.18 0.16 17.48
CA GLU A 81 -4.00 0.51 18.29
C GLU A 81 -3.43 1.90 17.99
N ALA A 82 -3.68 2.45 16.80
CA ALA A 82 -3.27 3.80 16.42
C ALA A 82 -4.23 4.88 16.94
N ALA A 83 -5.39 4.50 17.49
CA ALA A 83 -6.37 5.47 17.97
C ALA A 83 -5.82 6.27 19.16
N GLY A 84 -5.81 7.60 19.02
CA GLY A 84 -5.33 8.51 20.06
C GLY A 84 -3.80 8.67 20.11
N THR A 85 -3.07 8.10 19.15
CA THR A 85 -1.63 8.34 18.97
C THR A 85 -1.39 9.37 17.86
N ALA A 86 -0.17 9.90 17.78
CA ALA A 86 0.28 10.57 16.56
C ALA A 86 0.49 9.52 15.45
N LEU A 87 0.28 9.93 14.19
CA LEU A 87 0.56 9.15 12.98
C LEU A 87 1.80 9.70 12.27
#